data_AF-A0A853F0D7-F1
#
_entry.id   AF-A0A853F0D7-F1
#
_cell.length_a   1.000
_cell.length_b   1.000
_cell.length_c   1.000
_cell.angle_alpha   90.00
_cell.angle_beta   90.00
_cell.angle_gamma   90.00
#
_symmetry.space_group_name_H-M   'P 1'
#
loop_
_entity.id
_entity.type
_entity.pdbx_description
1 polymer ?
#
loop_
_entity_poly.entity_id
_entity_poly.type
_entity_poly.pdbx_seq_one_letter_code
_entity_poly.pdbx_strand_id
1 'polypeptide(L)'
;MNEVCFKNLDQENCQSLAVYEKNGGYSVWRKILKGEISADEIINELKASGLRGRGGAGFPTGLKWSFMPRNSDVQKYVVCNSDEGEPGTCKDRDILRYNPHSVIEGMAIGGFVMGATVGYNYIRGEFMEPFRRFESALKEAYEAGLLGKNIQKSTVNFDLHTHLGAGAYICGEETALLESIEGKKGQPRFKPPFPANVGLFGKPTTINNTESFASVPEILAQGGQWFADIGVENSGGCKLFSVSGHVQNPANFEVPMGTPFKDLLAMAGGIKKGRKLKAVIPGGSSTPVLTAEVAMTMTMDYDGIEKAGSMLGAGSVIVMDDTTCMVATLTRLAHFYYDESCGQCTPCREGTGWLYRVLKRIMDGKGKADDIDLLLGVSDKIMGNTICALGDAAAMPVESFLRNFREEFEYYIEHGKSMVKG
;
A
#
# COMPACT_ATOMS: atom_id res chain seq x y z
N MET A 1 10.00 -10.92 -15.92
CA MET A 1 9.00 -10.83 -14.84
C MET A 1 8.73 -9.38 -14.45
N ASN A 2 9.68 -8.47 -14.64
CA ASN A 2 9.40 -7.05 -14.42
C ASN A 2 8.85 -6.42 -15.70
N GLU A 3 7.53 -6.27 -15.79
CA GLU A 3 6.86 -5.78 -17.01
C GLU A 3 6.38 -4.32 -16.86
N VAL A 4 6.22 -3.81 -15.63
CA VAL A 4 5.54 -2.53 -15.38
C VAL A 4 6.41 -1.58 -14.55
N CYS A 5 6.38 -1.68 -13.21
CA CYS A 5 7.06 -0.71 -12.36
C CYS A 5 8.57 -0.94 -12.30
N PHE A 6 9.03 -2.19 -12.39
CA PHE A 6 10.45 -2.54 -12.31
C PHE A 6 11.07 -2.89 -13.67
N LYS A 7 10.40 -2.54 -14.77
CA LYS A 7 10.83 -2.82 -16.15
C LYS A 7 12.27 -2.38 -16.47
N ASN A 8 12.74 -1.31 -15.83
CA ASN A 8 14.08 -0.76 -16.07
C ASN A 8 15.10 -1.12 -14.96
N LEU A 9 14.72 -1.94 -13.97
CA LEU A 9 15.50 -2.13 -12.74
C LEU A 9 16.90 -2.71 -12.97
N ASP A 10 17.08 -3.48 -14.03
CA ASP A 10 18.35 -4.11 -14.42
C ASP A 10 19.29 -3.17 -15.22
N GLN A 11 18.83 -1.97 -15.58
CA GLN A 11 19.61 -1.00 -16.34
C GLN A 11 20.47 -0.13 -15.44
N GLU A 12 21.67 0.21 -15.90
CA GLU A 12 22.53 1.18 -15.21
C GLU A 12 21.86 2.55 -15.20
N ASN A 13 21.85 3.22 -14.03
CA ASN A 13 21.15 4.49 -13.82
C ASN A 13 19.65 4.45 -14.21
N CYS A 14 18.98 3.33 -13.89
CA CYS A 14 17.55 3.10 -14.15
C CYS A 14 16.62 4.24 -13.71
N GLN A 15 17.01 5.00 -12.68
CA GLN A 15 16.26 6.14 -12.16
C GLN A 15 16.31 7.41 -13.00
N SER A 16 17.20 7.50 -14.00
CA SER A 16 17.44 8.73 -14.77
C SER A 16 16.39 8.97 -15.86
N LEU A 17 16.18 10.25 -16.19
CA LEU A 17 15.27 10.63 -17.29
C LEU A 17 15.66 9.97 -18.62
N ALA A 18 16.96 9.95 -18.94
CA ALA A 18 17.45 9.40 -20.19
C ALA A 18 17.14 7.91 -20.36
N VAL A 19 17.30 7.11 -19.29
CA VAL A 19 16.94 5.69 -19.30
C VAL A 19 15.43 5.53 -19.39
N TYR A 20 14.66 6.35 -18.67
CA TYR A 20 13.21 6.28 -18.71
C TYR A 20 12.65 6.57 -20.12
N GLU A 21 13.11 7.64 -20.77
CA GLU A 21 12.69 7.99 -22.14
C GLU A 21 13.15 6.97 -23.19
N LYS A 22 14.38 6.44 -23.06
CA LYS A 22 14.89 5.38 -23.96
C LYS A 22 13.97 4.16 -24.00
N ASN A 23 13.33 3.83 -22.89
CA ASN A 23 12.42 2.69 -22.75
C ASN A 23 10.94 3.06 -22.99
N GLY A 24 10.66 4.24 -23.54
CA GLY A 24 9.33 4.69 -23.94
C GLY A 24 8.61 5.58 -22.91
N GLY A 25 9.26 5.93 -21.80
CA GLY A 25 8.73 6.86 -20.81
C GLY A 25 8.42 8.24 -21.39
N TYR A 26 7.41 8.91 -20.84
CA TYR A 26 6.83 10.17 -21.32
C TYR A 26 6.21 10.14 -22.73
N SER A 27 6.21 9.01 -23.43
CA SER A 27 5.62 8.93 -24.77
C SER A 27 4.11 9.16 -24.74
N VAL A 28 3.40 8.54 -23.79
CA VAL A 28 1.96 8.74 -23.57
C VAL A 28 1.69 10.18 -23.15
N TRP A 29 2.47 10.70 -22.20
CA TRP A 29 2.34 12.09 -21.78
C TRP A 29 2.48 13.08 -22.95
N ARG A 30 3.47 12.89 -23.82
CA ARG A 30 3.66 13.75 -25.00
C ARG A 30 2.50 13.65 -25.99
N LYS A 31 1.85 12.49 -26.15
CA LYS A 31 0.63 12.35 -26.96
C LYS A 31 -0.54 13.13 -26.36
N ILE A 32 -0.72 13.07 -25.04
CA ILE A 32 -1.72 13.87 -24.30
C ILE A 32 -1.48 15.36 -24.52
N LEU A 33 -0.24 15.83 -24.39
CA LEU A 33 0.12 17.25 -24.60
C LEU A 33 -0.17 17.73 -26.02
N LYS A 34 -0.09 16.84 -27.02
CA LYS A 34 -0.45 17.14 -28.42
C LYS A 34 -1.96 17.07 -28.71
N GLY A 35 -2.77 16.65 -27.73
CA GLY A 35 -4.21 16.45 -27.90
C GLY A 35 -4.58 15.19 -28.67
N GLU A 36 -3.66 14.21 -28.75
CA GLU A 36 -3.89 12.94 -29.46
C GLU A 36 -4.67 11.92 -28.61
N ILE A 37 -4.73 12.12 -27.29
CA ILE A 37 -5.42 11.23 -26.34
C ILE A 37 -6.28 12.08 -25.40
N SER A 38 -7.55 11.73 -25.27
CA SER A 38 -8.51 12.39 -24.39
C SER A 38 -8.56 11.78 -22.98
N ALA A 39 -9.09 12.55 -22.02
CA ALA A 39 -9.28 12.06 -20.65
C ALA A 39 -10.27 10.87 -20.57
N ASP A 40 -11.28 10.82 -21.44
CA ASP A 40 -12.26 9.72 -21.47
C ASP A 40 -11.64 8.42 -21.99
N GLU A 41 -10.79 8.49 -23.02
CA GLU A 41 -10.02 7.34 -23.51
C GLU A 41 -9.13 6.78 -22.41
N ILE A 42 -8.41 7.64 -21.68
CA ILE A 42 -7.55 7.21 -20.56
C ILE A 42 -8.37 6.52 -19.46
N ILE A 43 -9.53 7.07 -19.08
CA ILE A 43 -10.41 6.44 -18.08
C ILE A 43 -10.89 5.08 -18.57
N ASN A 44 -11.25 4.95 -19.84
CA ASN A 44 -11.73 3.70 -20.42
C ASN A 44 -10.62 2.64 -20.45
N GLU A 45 -9.41 3.00 -20.85
CA GLU A 45 -8.24 2.12 -20.80
C GLU A 45 -7.93 1.66 -19.36
N LEU A 46 -7.98 2.57 -18.38
CA LEU A 46 -7.78 2.21 -16.98
C LEU A 46 -8.90 1.32 -16.43
N LYS A 47 -10.14 1.49 -16.87
CA LYS A 47 -11.24 0.57 -16.53
C LYS A 47 -11.03 -0.80 -17.17
N ALA A 48 -10.67 -0.84 -18.46
CA ALA A 48 -10.38 -2.07 -19.19
C ALA A 48 -9.21 -2.85 -18.58
N SER A 49 -8.21 -2.14 -18.06
CA SER A 49 -7.06 -2.75 -17.38
C SER A 49 -7.40 -3.51 -16.10
N GLY A 50 -8.53 -3.20 -15.46
CA GLY A 50 -8.85 -3.75 -14.14
C GLY A 50 -7.89 -3.29 -13.05
N LEU A 51 -7.12 -2.20 -13.24
CA LEU A 51 -6.21 -1.68 -12.22
C LEU A 51 -6.96 -1.30 -10.93
N ARG A 52 -6.73 -2.08 -9.89
CA ARG A 52 -7.18 -1.81 -8.52
C ARG A 52 -6.10 -1.07 -7.73
N GLY A 53 -6.53 -0.21 -6.80
CA GLY A 53 -5.64 0.61 -5.98
C GLY A 53 -4.65 -0.24 -5.19
N ARG A 54 -3.36 0.08 -5.29
CA ARG A 54 -2.25 -0.75 -4.80
C ARG A 54 -1.75 -0.40 -3.38
N GLY A 55 -2.45 0.52 -2.71
CA GLY A 55 -2.18 0.93 -1.33
C GLY A 55 -3.00 0.19 -0.26
N GLY A 56 -3.63 -0.93 -0.60
CA GLY A 56 -4.38 -1.78 0.34
C GLY A 56 -5.91 -1.68 0.27
N ALA A 57 -6.47 -0.56 -0.22
CA ALA A 57 -7.93 -0.44 -0.35
C ALA A 57 -8.53 -1.25 -1.53
N GLY A 58 -7.73 -1.56 -2.56
CA GLY A 58 -8.18 -2.36 -3.70
C GLY A 58 -9.29 -1.72 -4.56
N PHE A 59 -9.57 -0.42 -4.42
CA PHE A 59 -10.65 0.24 -5.18
C PHE A 59 -10.27 0.42 -6.67
N PRO A 60 -11.16 0.18 -7.66
CA PRO A 60 -10.84 0.34 -9.07
C PRO A 60 -10.42 1.77 -9.44
N THR A 61 -9.19 1.94 -9.95
CA THR A 61 -8.57 3.26 -10.16
C THR A 61 -9.29 4.07 -11.24
N GLY A 62 -9.64 3.44 -12.37
CA GLY A 62 -10.39 4.11 -13.44
C GLY A 62 -11.76 4.60 -12.99
N LEU A 63 -12.43 3.87 -12.09
CA LEU A 63 -13.68 4.33 -11.47
C LEU A 63 -13.41 5.49 -10.50
N LYS A 64 -12.37 5.39 -9.66
CA LYS A 64 -11.98 6.45 -8.71
C LYS A 64 -11.77 7.79 -9.41
N TRP A 65 -11.04 7.79 -10.52
CA TRP A 65 -10.75 9.00 -11.29
C TRP A 65 -12.00 9.58 -11.95
N SER A 66 -12.97 8.73 -12.32
CA SER A 66 -14.23 9.18 -12.92
C SER A 66 -15.16 9.93 -11.95
N PHE A 67 -14.93 9.84 -10.64
CA PHE A 67 -15.72 10.59 -9.64
C PHE A 67 -15.32 12.06 -9.50
N MET A 68 -14.18 12.46 -10.06
CA MET A 68 -13.73 13.84 -9.95
C MET A 68 -14.64 14.79 -10.77
N PRO A 69 -14.99 15.97 -10.25
CA PRO A 69 -15.88 16.91 -10.94
C PRO A 69 -15.14 17.65 -12.06
N ARG A 70 -14.82 16.96 -13.16
CA ARG A 70 -13.96 17.44 -14.26
C ARG A 70 -14.37 18.81 -14.80
N ASN A 71 -15.68 19.03 -14.95
CA ASN A 71 -16.27 20.25 -15.51
C ASN A 71 -16.40 21.42 -14.54
N SER A 72 -15.93 21.28 -13.29
CA SER A 72 -15.91 22.37 -12.33
C SER A 72 -14.67 23.24 -12.52
N ASP A 73 -14.86 24.57 -12.56
CA ASP A 73 -13.79 25.56 -12.68
C ASP A 73 -13.00 25.79 -11.37
N VAL A 74 -13.26 24.99 -10.33
CA VAL A 74 -12.48 25.04 -9.10
C VAL A 74 -11.13 24.34 -9.28
N GLN A 75 -10.11 24.82 -8.56
CA GLN A 75 -8.86 24.08 -8.42
C GLN A 75 -9.12 22.69 -7.86
N LYS A 76 -8.34 21.71 -8.33
CA LYS A 76 -8.37 20.31 -7.89
C LYS A 76 -6.95 19.84 -7.66
N TYR A 77 -6.80 18.84 -6.80
CA TYR A 77 -5.48 18.29 -6.47
C TYR A 77 -5.40 16.80 -6.75
N VAL A 78 -4.20 16.35 -7.12
CA VAL A 78 -3.84 14.94 -7.08
C VAL A 78 -2.81 14.72 -5.99
N VAL A 79 -2.93 13.64 -5.24
CA VAL A 79 -1.98 13.33 -4.18
C VAL A 79 -1.47 11.91 -4.35
N CYS A 80 -0.16 11.77 -4.46
CA CYS A 80 0.50 10.48 -4.38
C CYS A 80 0.79 10.17 -2.91
N ASN A 81 0.26 9.04 -2.45
CA ASN A 81 0.54 8.49 -1.14
C ASN A 81 1.77 7.58 -1.24
N SER A 82 2.93 8.16 -0.91
CA SER A 82 4.21 7.48 -0.70
C SER A 82 4.53 7.31 0.80
N ASP A 83 3.53 7.39 1.68
CA ASP A 83 3.68 7.09 3.10
C ASP A 83 3.59 5.58 3.33
N GLU A 84 4.68 4.89 3.00
CA GLU A 84 4.78 3.44 3.14
C GLU A 84 5.09 3.05 4.59
N GLY A 85 4.13 3.20 5.50
CA GLY A 85 4.29 2.96 6.94
C GLY A 85 3.98 1.54 7.42
N GLU A 86 3.23 0.74 6.65
CA GLU A 86 2.76 -0.58 7.09
C GLU A 86 3.92 -1.60 7.21
N PRO A 87 4.07 -2.31 8.35
CA PRO A 87 5.09 -3.32 8.54
C PRO A 87 5.13 -4.37 7.44
N GLY A 88 6.35 -4.65 6.96
CA GLY A 88 6.59 -5.61 5.87
C GLY A 88 6.47 -5.01 4.46
N THR A 89 6.03 -3.76 4.32
CA THR A 89 5.89 -3.07 3.03
C THR A 89 7.16 -2.28 2.70
N CYS A 90 7.74 -2.52 1.52
CA CYS A 90 8.90 -1.76 1.03
C CYS A 90 8.97 -1.63 -0.50
N LYS A 91 7.84 -1.82 -1.19
CA LYS A 91 7.70 -1.77 -2.65
C LYS A 91 7.77 -0.34 -3.20
N ASP A 92 7.11 0.60 -2.53
CA ASP A 92 7.00 1.99 -3.00
C ASP A 92 8.33 2.70 -2.83
N ARG A 93 9.07 2.38 -1.75
CA ARG A 93 10.46 2.79 -1.56
C ARG A 93 11.31 2.54 -2.79
N ASP A 94 11.21 1.33 -3.36
CA ASP A 94 12.05 0.94 -4.49
C ASP A 94 11.58 1.56 -5.81
N ILE A 95 10.27 1.76 -5.99
CA ILE A 95 9.75 2.54 -7.14
C ILE A 95 10.32 3.97 -7.11
N LEU A 96 10.28 4.64 -5.96
CA LEU A 96 10.82 6.00 -5.81
C LEU A 96 12.35 6.07 -6.01
N ARG A 97 13.08 4.99 -5.72
CA ARG A 97 14.55 4.92 -5.87
C ARG A 97 14.97 4.62 -7.29
N TYR A 98 14.27 3.71 -7.97
CA TYR A 98 14.72 3.10 -9.22
C TYR A 98 13.87 3.48 -10.43
N ASN A 99 12.64 3.96 -10.24
CA ASN A 99 11.76 4.41 -11.33
C ASN A 99 10.89 5.62 -10.94
N PRO A 100 11.46 6.72 -10.39
CA PRO A 100 10.69 7.88 -9.94
C PRO A 100 9.93 8.58 -11.08
N HIS A 101 10.46 8.56 -12.31
CA HIS A 101 9.82 9.18 -13.46
C HIS A 101 8.46 8.56 -13.81
N SER A 102 8.25 7.26 -13.59
CA SER A 102 6.94 6.64 -13.81
C SER A 102 5.87 7.16 -12.85
N VAL A 103 6.24 7.47 -11.61
CA VAL A 103 5.34 8.10 -10.63
C VAL A 103 5.03 9.53 -11.06
N ILE A 104 6.04 10.30 -11.49
CA ILE A 104 5.86 11.68 -11.97
C ILE A 104 4.95 11.72 -13.20
N GLU A 105 5.21 10.88 -14.21
CA GLU A 105 4.37 10.77 -15.40
C GLU A 105 2.95 10.35 -15.05
N GLY A 106 2.79 9.30 -14.23
CA GLY A 106 1.48 8.81 -13.79
C GLY A 106 0.67 9.88 -13.05
N MET A 107 1.32 10.70 -12.21
CA MET A 107 0.69 11.83 -11.53
C MET A 107 0.27 12.93 -12.51
N ALA A 108 1.10 13.27 -13.51
CA ALA A 108 0.77 14.26 -14.52
C ALA A 108 -0.41 13.82 -15.38
N ILE A 109 -0.44 12.55 -15.80
CA ILE A 109 -1.56 11.93 -16.50
C ILE A 109 -2.82 11.97 -15.65
N GLY A 110 -2.74 11.56 -14.37
CA GLY A 110 -3.86 11.65 -13.44
C GLY A 110 -4.37 13.07 -13.26
N GLY A 111 -3.46 14.05 -13.14
CA GLY A 111 -3.77 15.47 -13.08
C GLY A 111 -4.57 15.94 -14.29
N PHE A 112 -4.10 15.62 -15.49
CA PHE A 112 -4.81 15.90 -16.74
C PHE A 112 -6.22 15.30 -16.78
N VAL A 113 -6.35 14.00 -16.48
CA VAL A 113 -7.63 13.28 -16.51
C VAL A 113 -8.65 13.88 -15.55
N MET A 114 -8.21 14.25 -14.35
CA MET A 114 -9.08 14.75 -13.29
C MET A 114 -9.27 16.27 -13.35
N GLY A 115 -8.61 16.98 -14.27
CA GLY A 115 -8.62 18.44 -14.37
C GLY A 115 -7.97 19.13 -13.16
N ALA A 116 -6.96 18.48 -12.58
CA ALA A 116 -6.16 18.99 -11.47
C ALA A 116 -4.83 19.53 -11.98
N THR A 117 -4.51 20.77 -11.62
CA THR A 117 -3.31 21.47 -12.11
C THR A 117 -2.15 21.41 -11.13
N VAL A 118 -2.37 20.89 -9.92
CA VAL A 118 -1.35 20.78 -8.88
C VAL A 118 -1.39 19.39 -8.24
N GLY A 119 -0.22 18.78 -8.10
CA GLY A 119 -0.01 17.51 -7.43
C GLY A 119 0.90 17.61 -6.20
N TYR A 120 0.68 16.74 -5.23
CA TYR A 120 1.59 16.55 -4.10
C TYR A 120 2.01 15.08 -4.00
N ASN A 121 3.30 14.79 -3.89
CA ASN A 121 3.79 13.48 -3.49
C ASN A 121 4.16 13.52 -2.00
N TYR A 122 3.34 12.91 -1.15
CA TYR A 122 3.60 12.81 0.28
C TYR A 122 4.49 11.61 0.55
N ILE A 123 5.75 11.85 0.91
CA ILE A 123 6.78 10.84 1.13
C ILE A 123 7.03 10.73 2.63
N ARG A 124 7.06 9.53 3.19
CA ARG A 124 7.33 9.35 4.63
C ARG A 124 8.66 9.94 5.07
N GLY A 125 8.71 10.44 6.31
CA GLY A 125 9.88 11.16 6.85
C GLY A 125 11.18 10.37 6.88
N GLU A 126 11.10 9.04 6.97
CA GLU A 126 12.27 8.16 7.02
C GLU A 126 12.93 7.96 5.64
N PHE A 127 12.25 8.33 4.54
CA PHE A 127 12.69 8.07 3.17
C PHE A 127 13.60 9.17 2.61
N MET A 128 14.70 9.47 3.30
CA MET A 128 15.63 10.52 2.85
C MET A 128 16.31 10.23 1.50
N GLU A 129 16.73 8.98 1.25
CA GLU A 129 17.29 8.59 -0.05
C GLU A 129 16.22 8.61 -1.16
N PRO A 130 15.06 7.93 -1.03
CA PRO A 130 13.98 8.01 -2.01
C PRO A 130 13.51 9.45 -2.29
N PHE A 131 13.38 10.30 -1.26
CA PHE A 131 13.03 11.70 -1.40
C PHE A 131 14.04 12.44 -2.31
N ARG A 132 15.35 12.30 -2.05
CA ARG A 132 16.39 12.94 -2.88
C ARG A 132 16.39 12.42 -4.32
N ARG A 133 16.12 11.13 -4.53
CA ARG A 133 15.99 10.52 -5.85
C ARG A 133 14.80 11.10 -6.61
N PHE A 134 13.64 11.16 -5.96
CA PHE A 134 12.43 11.73 -6.53
C PHE A 134 12.59 13.22 -6.84
N GLU A 135 13.17 14.02 -5.94
CA GLU A 135 13.46 15.45 -6.18
C GLU A 135 14.41 15.66 -7.37
N SER A 136 15.41 14.78 -7.55
CA SER A 136 16.32 14.85 -8.70
C SER A 136 15.57 14.58 -10.00
N ALA A 137 14.75 13.53 -10.05
CA ALA A 137 13.92 13.19 -11.21
C ALA A 137 12.86 14.27 -11.50
N LEU A 138 12.28 14.87 -10.46
CA LEU A 138 11.35 15.98 -10.58
C LEU A 138 12.02 17.19 -11.23
N LYS A 139 13.24 17.52 -10.78
CA LYS A 139 14.06 18.57 -11.40
C LYS A 139 14.35 18.26 -12.87
N GLU A 140 14.77 17.04 -13.21
CA GLU A 140 14.99 16.62 -14.61
C GLU A 140 13.72 16.79 -15.46
N ALA A 141 12.54 16.42 -14.93
CA ALA A 141 11.27 16.58 -15.63
C ALA A 141 10.89 18.05 -15.89
N TYR A 142 11.15 18.95 -14.93
CA TYR A 142 10.97 20.39 -15.11
C TYR A 142 11.96 20.97 -16.13
N GLU A 143 13.24 20.60 -16.06
CA GLU A 143 14.28 21.05 -17.00
C GLU A 143 14.00 20.59 -18.44
N ALA A 144 13.41 19.39 -18.61
CA ALA A 144 12.97 18.86 -19.90
C ALA A 144 11.65 19.47 -20.41
N GLY A 145 11.03 20.38 -19.65
CA GLY A 145 9.75 21.01 -20.00
C GLY A 145 8.59 20.01 -20.08
N LEU A 146 8.59 18.99 -19.22
CA LEU A 146 7.53 17.99 -19.09
C LEU A 146 6.47 18.37 -18.05
N LEU A 147 6.77 19.36 -17.19
CA LEU A 147 5.93 19.88 -16.12
C LEU A 147 5.91 21.42 -16.14
N GLY A 148 4.96 22.02 -15.43
CA GLY A 148 4.80 23.46 -15.30
C GLY A 148 3.60 24.01 -16.07
N LYS A 149 3.74 25.22 -16.62
CA LYS A 149 2.67 25.94 -17.33
C LYS A 149 2.81 25.83 -18.84
N ASN A 150 1.68 25.71 -19.55
CA ASN A 150 1.59 25.59 -21.01
C ASN A 150 2.62 24.58 -21.55
N ILE A 151 2.60 23.37 -20.98
CA ILE A 151 3.66 22.37 -21.15
C ILE A 151 3.80 22.06 -22.65
N GLN A 152 4.99 22.25 -23.19
CA GLN A 152 5.28 22.09 -24.63
C GLN A 152 4.34 22.86 -25.56
N LYS A 153 3.92 24.07 -25.14
CA LYS A 153 2.96 24.93 -25.87
C LYS A 153 1.53 24.35 -25.97
N SER A 154 1.22 23.33 -25.18
CA SER A 154 -0.16 22.86 -25.01
C SER A 154 -0.95 23.78 -24.07
N THR A 155 -2.25 23.51 -23.92
CA THR A 155 -3.12 24.15 -22.92
C THR A 155 -3.00 23.51 -21.52
N VAL A 156 -2.22 22.44 -21.39
CA VAL A 156 -2.10 21.66 -20.16
C VAL A 156 -1.12 22.34 -19.20
N ASN A 157 -1.54 22.42 -17.94
CA ASN A 157 -0.74 22.93 -16.82
C ASN A 157 -0.71 21.86 -15.72
N PHE A 158 0.47 21.54 -15.21
CA PHE A 158 0.61 20.63 -14.08
C PHE A 158 1.90 20.91 -13.31
N ASP A 159 1.76 21.33 -12.06
CA ASP A 159 2.85 21.49 -11.10
C ASP A 159 2.83 20.36 -10.08
N LEU A 160 4.00 19.85 -9.70
CA LEU A 160 4.14 18.76 -8.74
C LEU A 160 5.11 19.16 -7.64
N HIS A 161 4.70 18.95 -6.40
CA HIS A 161 5.49 19.23 -5.21
C HIS A 161 5.71 17.96 -4.40
N THR A 162 6.89 17.81 -3.81
CA THR A 162 7.09 16.82 -2.76
C THR A 162 6.70 17.40 -1.40
N HIS A 163 6.18 16.55 -0.52
CA HIS A 163 5.94 16.86 0.88
C HIS A 163 6.55 15.74 1.71
N LEU A 164 7.53 16.07 2.55
CA LEU A 164 8.19 15.10 3.42
C LEU A 164 7.45 15.05 4.76
N GLY A 165 6.94 13.87 5.12
CA GLY A 165 6.29 13.61 6.40
C GLY A 165 7.26 13.54 7.57
N ALA A 166 6.76 13.12 8.73
CA ALA A 166 7.53 13.11 9.99
C ALA A 166 7.44 11.80 10.79
N GLY A 167 7.16 10.67 10.11
CA GLY A 167 7.21 9.34 10.72
C GLY A 167 5.98 8.97 11.55
N ALA A 168 4.82 8.89 10.90
CA ALA A 168 3.59 8.45 11.54
C ALA A 168 2.74 7.65 10.55
N TYR A 169 2.57 6.35 10.80
CA TYR A 169 1.84 5.41 9.93
C TYR A 169 0.41 5.87 9.64
N ILE A 170 -0.25 6.52 10.61
CA ILE A 170 -1.60 7.04 10.40
C ILE A 170 -1.68 8.10 9.29
N CYS A 171 -0.57 8.80 8.98
CA CYS A 171 -0.53 9.75 7.87
C CYS A 171 -0.61 9.06 6.50
N GLY A 172 -0.48 7.73 6.42
CA GLY A 172 -0.73 6.96 5.21
C GLY A 172 -2.22 6.70 4.96
N GLU A 173 -3.11 6.97 5.93
CA GLU A 173 -4.55 6.98 5.69
C GLU A 173 -4.93 8.18 4.80
N GLU A 174 -5.76 7.96 3.78
CA GLU A 174 -5.94 8.92 2.68
C GLU A 174 -6.42 10.31 3.12
N THR A 175 -7.18 10.43 4.22
CA THR A 175 -7.68 11.72 4.72
C THR A 175 -6.79 12.33 5.80
N ALA A 176 -6.15 11.52 6.63
CA ALA A 176 -5.11 11.97 7.55
C ALA A 176 -3.92 12.57 6.80
N LEU A 177 -3.57 11.98 5.65
CA LEU A 177 -2.54 12.48 4.74
C LEU A 177 -2.84 13.92 4.31
N LEU A 178 -4.10 14.22 3.95
CA LEU A 178 -4.50 15.58 3.56
C LEU A 178 -4.36 16.57 4.71
N GLU A 179 -4.78 16.18 5.92
CA GLU A 179 -4.63 17.00 7.12
C GLU A 179 -3.15 17.28 7.44
N SER A 180 -2.29 16.27 7.26
CA SER A 180 -0.85 16.39 7.43
C SER A 180 -0.25 17.39 6.43
N ILE A 181 -0.59 17.30 5.14
CA ILE A 181 -0.16 18.27 4.12
C ILE A 181 -0.64 19.69 4.46
N GLU A 182 -1.84 19.82 5.02
CA GLU A 182 -2.41 21.10 5.45
C GLU A 182 -1.74 21.70 6.69
N GLY A 183 -0.72 21.04 7.26
CA GLY A 183 -0.01 21.49 8.46
C GLY A 183 -0.77 21.25 9.75
N LYS A 184 -1.79 20.39 9.72
CA LYS A 184 -2.54 19.96 10.90
C LYS A 184 -1.99 18.62 11.41
N LYS A 185 -2.55 18.12 12.51
CA LYS A 185 -2.27 16.75 12.96
C LYS A 185 -2.80 15.76 11.93
N GLY A 186 -2.07 14.67 11.66
CA GLY A 186 -2.50 13.56 10.80
C GLY A 186 -3.65 12.73 11.39
N GLN A 187 -4.75 13.38 11.77
CA GLN A 187 -5.97 12.76 12.26
C GLN A 187 -6.95 12.62 11.09
N PRO A 188 -7.47 11.42 10.80
CA PRO A 188 -8.40 11.21 9.70
C PRO A 188 -9.64 12.11 9.77
N ARG A 189 -10.20 12.42 8.59
CA ARG A 189 -11.49 13.09 8.46
C ARG A 189 -12.62 12.07 8.51
N PHE A 190 -13.73 12.43 9.15
CA PHE A 190 -14.94 11.64 9.09
C PHE A 190 -15.53 11.67 7.67
N LYS A 191 -15.97 10.51 7.16
CA LYS A 191 -16.65 10.40 5.85
C LYS A 191 -18.15 10.17 6.11
N PRO A 192 -19.07 10.89 5.43
CA PRO A 192 -18.89 12.01 4.48
C PRO A 192 -18.52 13.36 5.15
N PRO A 193 -17.98 14.36 4.39
CA PRO A 193 -17.80 14.39 2.93
C PRO A 193 -16.56 13.63 2.43
N PHE A 194 -16.63 13.09 1.22
CA PHE A 194 -15.51 12.38 0.57
C PHE A 194 -14.48 13.34 -0.03
N PRO A 195 -13.18 12.94 -0.12
CA PRO A 195 -12.11 13.78 -0.69
C PRO A 195 -12.37 14.26 -2.12
N ALA A 196 -13.08 13.48 -2.94
CA ALA A 196 -13.45 13.85 -4.31
C ALA A 196 -14.34 15.10 -4.35
N ASN A 197 -15.02 15.45 -3.26
CA ASN A 197 -15.80 16.67 -3.11
C ASN A 197 -15.06 17.71 -2.27
N VAL A 198 -14.56 17.30 -1.09
CA VAL A 198 -13.91 18.19 -0.11
C VAL A 198 -12.64 17.52 0.42
N GLY A 199 -11.55 17.70 -0.32
CA GLY A 199 -10.22 17.18 -0.02
C GLY A 199 -9.25 18.27 0.43
N LEU A 200 -8.05 18.28 -0.15
CA LEU A 200 -6.95 19.18 0.20
C LEU A 200 -7.37 20.65 0.02
N PHE A 201 -7.16 21.46 1.05
CA PHE A 201 -7.57 22.86 1.13
C PHE A 201 -9.06 23.08 0.84
N GLY A 202 -9.90 22.08 1.16
CA GLY A 202 -11.34 22.09 0.89
C GLY A 202 -11.70 21.95 -0.58
N LYS A 203 -10.76 21.51 -1.44
CA LYS A 203 -10.95 21.33 -2.88
C LYS A 203 -11.04 19.85 -3.27
N PRO A 204 -11.74 19.51 -4.37
CA PRO A 204 -11.76 18.15 -4.91
C PRO A 204 -10.36 17.58 -5.02
N THR A 205 -10.13 16.42 -4.40
CA THR A 205 -8.81 15.79 -4.36
C THR A 205 -8.95 14.28 -4.53
N THR A 206 -8.09 13.71 -5.36
CA THR A 206 -7.92 12.26 -5.45
C THR A 206 -6.54 11.86 -4.93
N ILE A 207 -6.53 10.80 -4.12
CA ILE A 207 -5.33 10.20 -3.55
C ILE A 207 -5.14 8.82 -4.17
N ASN A 208 -3.96 8.52 -4.69
CA ASN A 208 -3.57 7.17 -5.13
C ASN A 208 -2.18 6.82 -4.60
N ASN A 209 -1.91 5.52 -4.44
CA ASN A 209 -0.62 5.01 -4.00
C ASN A 209 0.44 5.12 -5.12
N THR A 210 1.71 5.18 -4.74
CA THR A 210 2.88 5.19 -5.63
C THR A 210 2.82 4.15 -6.73
N GLU A 211 2.60 2.88 -6.39
CA GLU A 211 2.53 1.79 -7.37
C GLU A 211 1.34 1.96 -8.34
N SER A 212 0.22 2.51 -7.86
CA SER A 212 -0.92 2.80 -8.75
C SER A 212 -0.56 3.86 -9.79
N PHE A 213 0.09 4.96 -9.40
CA PHE A 213 0.53 5.98 -10.36
C PHE A 213 1.63 5.46 -11.28
N ALA A 214 2.63 4.76 -10.74
CA ALA A 214 3.73 4.18 -11.51
C ALA A 214 3.27 3.16 -12.58
N SER A 215 2.13 2.50 -12.35
CA SER A 215 1.57 1.53 -13.31
C SER A 215 0.89 2.21 -14.51
N VAL A 216 0.36 3.43 -14.34
CA VAL A 216 -0.49 4.10 -15.35
C VAL A 216 0.23 4.31 -16.70
N PRO A 217 1.47 4.82 -16.76
CA PRO A 217 2.12 5.08 -18.04
C PRO A 217 2.25 3.83 -18.92
N GLU A 218 2.70 2.71 -18.36
CA GLU A 218 2.90 1.47 -19.12
C GLU A 218 1.56 0.85 -19.54
N ILE A 219 0.53 0.90 -18.67
CA ILE A 219 -0.84 0.47 -19.03
C ILE A 219 -1.32 1.22 -20.26
N LEU A 220 -1.13 2.54 -20.32
CA LEU A 220 -1.59 3.35 -21.45
C LEU A 220 -0.69 3.19 -22.69
N ALA A 221 0.58 2.84 -22.51
CA ALA A 221 1.51 2.61 -23.62
C ALA A 221 1.21 1.29 -24.35
N GLN A 222 0.85 0.24 -23.61
CA GLN A 222 0.61 -1.11 -24.13
C GLN A 222 -0.88 -1.42 -24.35
N GLY A 223 -1.78 -0.68 -23.70
CA GLY A 223 -3.23 -0.89 -23.72
C GLY A 223 -3.75 -1.55 -22.44
N GLY A 224 -4.97 -1.19 -22.04
CA GLY A 224 -5.62 -1.71 -20.85
C GLY A 224 -5.81 -3.23 -20.91
N GLN A 225 -6.23 -3.76 -22.04
CA GLN A 225 -6.42 -5.21 -22.21
C GLN A 225 -5.12 -5.99 -21.99
N TRP A 226 -3.98 -5.48 -22.48
CA TRP A 226 -2.67 -6.11 -22.24
C TRP A 226 -2.39 -6.25 -20.74
N PHE A 227 -2.67 -5.20 -19.94
CA PHE A 227 -2.47 -5.28 -18.50
C PHE A 227 -3.46 -6.25 -17.83
N ALA A 228 -4.71 -6.27 -18.28
CA ALA A 228 -5.71 -7.21 -17.78
C ALA A 228 -5.27 -8.67 -18.02
N ASP A 229 -4.73 -8.97 -19.21
CA ASP A 229 -4.28 -10.31 -19.63
C ASP A 229 -3.06 -10.83 -18.84
N ILE A 230 -2.32 -9.96 -18.16
CA ILE A 230 -1.23 -10.38 -17.27
C ILE A 230 -1.79 -11.06 -16.00
N GLY A 231 -2.91 -10.57 -15.49
CA GLY A 231 -3.49 -11.03 -14.22
C GLY A 231 -4.57 -12.09 -14.39
N VAL A 232 -5.30 -12.35 -13.30
CA VAL A 232 -6.51 -13.19 -13.31
C VAL A 232 -7.76 -12.31 -13.34
N GLU A 233 -8.91 -12.92 -13.62
CA GLU A 233 -10.21 -12.24 -13.58
C GLU A 233 -10.39 -11.48 -12.25
N ASN A 234 -10.98 -10.28 -12.30
CA ASN A 234 -11.14 -9.34 -11.17
C ASN A 234 -9.85 -8.82 -10.51
N SER A 235 -8.68 -9.22 -11.01
CA SER A 235 -7.36 -8.89 -10.48
C SER A 235 -6.35 -8.70 -11.61
N GLY A 236 -6.58 -7.71 -12.48
CA GLY A 236 -5.72 -7.42 -13.62
C GLY A 236 -4.30 -7.01 -13.23
N GLY A 237 -3.35 -7.33 -14.11
CA GLY A 237 -1.97 -6.86 -14.07
C GLY A 237 -1.02 -7.60 -13.15
N CYS A 238 0.17 -7.02 -13.02
CA CYS A 238 1.13 -7.39 -12.00
C CYS A 238 0.87 -6.64 -10.68
N LYS A 239 1.53 -7.14 -9.63
CA LYS A 239 1.61 -6.51 -8.31
C LYS A 239 3.03 -6.68 -7.79
N LEU A 240 3.52 -5.66 -7.09
CA LEU A 240 4.75 -5.78 -6.31
C LEU A 240 4.43 -6.36 -4.93
N PHE A 241 4.99 -7.53 -4.64
CA PHE A 241 4.95 -8.15 -3.33
C PHE A 241 6.28 -7.95 -2.59
N SER A 242 6.21 -7.35 -1.40
CA SER A 242 7.34 -7.25 -0.48
C SER A 242 7.41 -8.53 0.36
N VAL A 243 8.30 -9.46 0.00
CA VAL A 243 8.45 -10.73 0.73
C VAL A 243 9.54 -10.60 1.78
N SER A 244 9.17 -10.80 3.04
CA SER A 244 10.04 -10.61 4.20
C SER A 244 9.89 -11.75 5.23
N GLY A 245 10.73 -11.72 6.28
CA GLY A 245 10.69 -12.69 7.37
C GLY A 245 11.65 -13.86 7.18
N HIS A 246 11.17 -15.09 7.40
CA HIS A 246 11.97 -16.30 7.48
C HIS A 246 12.20 -16.98 6.11
N VAL A 247 12.49 -16.18 5.09
CA VAL A 247 12.90 -16.64 3.74
C VAL A 247 14.40 -16.49 3.53
N GLN A 248 14.94 -17.14 2.49
CA GLN A 248 16.36 -17.04 2.14
C GLN A 248 16.71 -15.70 1.50
N ASN A 249 15.87 -15.24 0.56
CA ASN A 249 16.12 -14.08 -0.28
C ASN A 249 14.93 -13.10 -0.16
N PRO A 250 14.81 -12.34 0.96
CA PRO A 250 13.77 -11.34 1.09
C PRO A 250 14.00 -10.21 0.07
N ALA A 251 12.96 -9.86 -0.68
CA ALA A 251 13.02 -8.84 -1.73
C ALA A 251 11.61 -8.39 -2.14
N ASN A 252 11.56 -7.36 -2.99
CA ASN A 252 10.36 -7.01 -3.74
C ASN A 252 10.31 -7.83 -5.02
N PHE A 253 9.17 -8.47 -5.28
CA PHE A 253 8.93 -9.26 -6.48
C PHE A 253 7.74 -8.68 -7.26
N GLU A 254 7.99 -8.24 -8.50
CA GLU A 254 6.92 -7.88 -9.43
C GLU A 254 6.45 -9.18 -10.13
N VAL A 255 5.24 -9.63 -9.79
CA VAL A 255 4.67 -10.87 -10.33
C VAL A 255 3.23 -10.65 -10.80
N PRO A 256 2.75 -11.44 -11.77
CA PRO A 256 1.34 -11.47 -12.14
C PRO A 256 0.42 -11.70 -10.94
N MET A 257 -0.67 -10.95 -10.86
CA MET A 257 -1.76 -11.26 -9.93
C MET A 257 -2.31 -12.65 -10.26
N GLY A 258 -2.44 -13.50 -9.24
CA GLY A 258 -2.85 -14.90 -9.38
C GLY A 258 -1.68 -15.89 -9.32
N THR A 259 -0.45 -15.40 -9.21
CA THR A 259 0.72 -16.25 -8.96
C THR A 259 0.51 -17.10 -7.69
N PRO A 260 0.66 -18.45 -7.71
CA PRO A 260 0.54 -19.26 -6.51
C PRO A 260 1.54 -18.84 -5.43
N PHE A 261 1.11 -18.81 -4.16
CA PHE A 261 2.01 -18.42 -3.05
C PHE A 261 3.27 -19.29 -2.97
N LYS A 262 3.14 -20.60 -3.22
CA LYS A 262 4.26 -21.53 -3.28
C LYS A 262 5.35 -21.12 -4.28
N ASP A 263 4.95 -20.50 -5.39
CA ASP A 263 5.86 -20.09 -6.46
C ASP A 263 6.54 -18.77 -6.07
N LEU A 264 5.79 -17.82 -5.49
CA LEU A 264 6.36 -16.60 -4.90
C LEU A 264 7.36 -16.93 -3.77
N LEU A 265 7.02 -17.89 -2.90
CA LEU A 265 7.92 -18.35 -1.84
C LEU A 265 9.19 -19.00 -2.43
N ALA A 266 9.06 -19.76 -3.51
CA ALA A 266 10.21 -20.33 -4.22
C ALA A 266 11.10 -19.24 -4.85
N MET A 267 10.52 -18.17 -5.41
CA MET A 267 11.27 -17.00 -5.91
C MET A 267 12.06 -16.32 -4.78
N ALA A 268 11.51 -16.25 -3.57
CA ALA A 268 12.22 -15.80 -2.37
C ALA A 268 13.23 -16.81 -1.80
N GLY A 269 13.54 -17.88 -2.54
CA GLY A 269 14.49 -18.93 -2.15
C GLY A 269 13.96 -19.93 -1.12
N GLY A 270 12.65 -19.91 -0.84
CA GLY A 270 12.02 -20.76 0.16
C GLY A 270 12.31 -20.34 1.61
N ILE A 271 11.90 -21.20 2.54
CA ILE A 271 12.11 -21.00 3.98
C ILE A 271 13.60 -21.16 4.35
N LYS A 272 14.02 -20.51 5.44
CA LYS A 272 15.35 -20.70 6.04
C LYS A 272 15.71 -22.18 6.24
N LYS A 273 16.98 -22.52 6.01
CA LYS A 273 17.45 -23.91 5.91
C LYS A 273 17.17 -24.67 7.21
N GLY A 274 16.58 -25.86 7.09
CA GLY A 274 16.25 -26.73 8.22
C GLY A 274 15.04 -26.29 9.03
N ARG A 275 14.28 -25.30 8.55
CA ARG A 275 13.04 -24.81 9.18
C ARG A 275 11.82 -25.20 8.36
N LYS A 276 10.64 -25.13 8.99
CA LYS A 276 9.35 -25.40 8.36
C LYS A 276 8.51 -24.14 8.35
N LEU A 277 7.73 -23.94 7.28
CA LEU A 277 6.73 -22.86 7.25
C LEU A 277 5.71 -23.09 8.36
N LYS A 278 5.42 -22.05 9.14
CA LYS A 278 4.42 -22.08 10.21
C LYS A 278 3.21 -21.21 9.87
N ALA A 279 3.47 -19.98 9.43
CA ALA A 279 2.42 -19.00 9.23
C ALA A 279 2.83 -17.94 8.18
N VAL A 280 1.84 -17.30 7.57
CA VAL A 280 2.03 -16.23 6.60
C VAL A 280 1.03 -15.13 6.86
N ILE A 281 1.48 -13.88 6.86
CA ILE A 281 0.59 -12.72 6.72
C ILE A 281 0.71 -12.28 5.25
N PRO A 282 -0.32 -12.47 4.41
CA PRO A 282 -0.17 -12.36 2.96
C PRO A 282 -0.31 -10.92 2.42
N GLY A 283 -1.09 -10.06 3.06
CA GLY A 283 -1.40 -8.72 2.54
C GLY A 283 -0.61 -7.59 3.17
N GLY A 284 -0.32 -7.70 4.47
CA GLY A 284 0.34 -6.73 5.33
C GLY A 284 -0.08 -6.91 6.78
N SER A 285 0.56 -6.21 7.72
CA SER A 285 0.28 -6.43 9.16
C SER A 285 -1.18 -6.21 9.55
N SER A 286 -1.94 -5.49 8.73
CA SER A 286 -3.38 -5.24 8.89
C SER A 286 -4.25 -6.44 8.57
N THR A 287 -3.69 -7.48 7.94
CA THR A 287 -4.44 -8.60 7.36
C THR A 287 -4.38 -9.85 8.24
N PRO A 288 -5.43 -10.69 8.25
CA PRO A 288 -5.44 -11.94 9.01
C PRO A 288 -4.25 -12.84 8.71
N VAL A 289 -3.67 -13.46 9.76
CA VAL A 289 -2.62 -14.47 9.59
C VAL A 289 -3.21 -15.79 9.09
N LEU A 290 -2.49 -16.48 8.20
CA LEU A 290 -2.84 -17.79 7.70
C LEU A 290 -1.88 -18.85 8.23
N THR A 291 -2.38 -20.08 8.41
CA THR A 291 -1.53 -21.25 8.68
C THR A 291 -0.74 -21.63 7.43
N ALA A 292 0.36 -22.36 7.61
CA ALA A 292 1.17 -22.85 6.50
C ALA A 292 0.36 -23.63 5.46
N GLU A 293 -0.54 -24.51 5.91
CA GLU A 293 -1.36 -25.35 5.03
C GLU A 293 -2.26 -24.51 4.12
N VAL A 294 -2.99 -23.56 4.69
CA VAL A 294 -3.89 -22.67 3.95
C VAL A 294 -3.10 -21.75 3.02
N ALA A 295 -2.00 -21.17 3.49
CA ALA A 295 -1.17 -20.29 2.67
C ALA A 295 -0.59 -21.00 1.44
N MET A 296 -0.23 -22.29 1.55
CA MET A 296 0.37 -23.04 0.45
C MET A 296 -0.61 -23.38 -0.69
N THR A 297 -1.93 -23.21 -0.49
CA THR A 297 -2.95 -23.47 -1.50
C THR A 297 -3.49 -22.20 -2.17
N MET A 298 -3.16 -21.01 -1.64
CA MET A 298 -3.68 -19.74 -2.15
C MET A 298 -2.93 -19.22 -3.37
N THR A 299 -3.63 -18.43 -4.17
CA THR A 299 -3.06 -17.57 -5.21
C THR A 299 -2.93 -16.13 -4.70
N MET A 300 -1.90 -15.43 -5.17
CA MET A 300 -1.56 -14.07 -4.77
C MET A 300 -2.36 -13.05 -5.59
N ASP A 301 -3.66 -12.99 -5.33
CA ASP A 301 -4.61 -12.02 -5.89
C ASP A 301 -5.71 -11.68 -4.86
N TYR A 302 -6.59 -10.73 -5.17
CA TYR A 302 -7.60 -10.28 -4.22
C TYR A 302 -8.56 -11.41 -3.81
N ASP A 303 -9.07 -12.16 -4.78
CA ASP A 303 -10.09 -13.19 -4.55
C ASP A 303 -9.46 -14.46 -3.95
N GLY A 304 -8.25 -14.82 -4.39
CA GLY A 304 -7.49 -15.96 -3.88
C GLY A 304 -7.15 -15.84 -2.40
N ILE A 305 -6.69 -14.67 -1.96
CA ILE A 305 -6.35 -14.41 -0.55
C ILE A 305 -7.62 -14.26 0.30
N GLU A 306 -8.69 -13.66 -0.24
CA GLU A 306 -9.99 -13.58 0.43
C GLU A 306 -10.57 -14.97 0.70
N LYS A 307 -10.56 -15.87 -0.31
CA LYS A 307 -11.00 -17.27 -0.15
C LYS A 307 -10.18 -18.04 0.87
N ALA A 308 -8.91 -17.67 1.07
CA ALA A 308 -8.06 -18.25 2.10
C ALA A 308 -8.36 -17.74 3.52
N GLY A 309 -9.27 -16.76 3.67
CA GLY A 309 -9.66 -16.18 4.97
C GLY A 309 -8.77 -15.04 5.44
N SER A 310 -8.05 -14.40 4.52
CA SER A 310 -7.29 -13.16 4.76
C SER A 310 -7.69 -12.10 3.72
N MET A 311 -6.86 -11.10 3.48
CA MET A 311 -7.10 -10.11 2.44
C MET A 311 -5.79 -9.59 1.85
N LEU A 312 -5.84 -9.11 0.60
CA LEU A 312 -4.70 -8.48 -0.04
C LEU A 312 -4.66 -6.98 0.28
N GLY A 313 -3.77 -6.62 1.20
CA GLY A 313 -3.42 -5.24 1.53
C GLY A 313 -2.40 -4.64 0.54
N ALA A 314 -1.33 -4.05 1.06
CA ALA A 314 -0.27 -3.46 0.24
C ALA A 314 0.59 -4.51 -0.53
N GLY A 315 0.42 -5.81 -0.25
CA GLY A 315 1.22 -6.89 -0.83
C GLY A 315 2.45 -7.24 0.01
N SER A 316 2.34 -7.06 1.32
CA SER A 316 3.44 -7.21 2.28
C SER A 316 3.38 -8.59 2.90
N VAL A 317 4.13 -9.51 2.30
CA VAL A 317 4.13 -10.92 2.67
C VAL A 317 5.15 -11.15 3.78
N ILE A 318 4.66 -11.41 4.99
CA ILE A 318 5.50 -11.73 6.15
C ILE A 318 5.47 -13.23 6.40
N VAL A 319 6.59 -13.90 6.12
CA VAL A 319 6.74 -15.35 6.23
C VAL A 319 7.33 -15.73 7.58
N MET A 320 6.69 -16.65 8.29
CA MET A 320 7.08 -17.11 9.62
C MET A 320 7.38 -18.60 9.63
N ASP A 321 8.53 -18.98 10.18
CA ASP A 321 8.89 -20.37 10.37
C ASP A 321 8.50 -20.91 11.76
N ASP A 322 8.74 -22.19 11.97
CA ASP A 322 8.47 -22.95 13.19
C ASP A 322 9.27 -22.50 14.44
N THR A 323 10.20 -21.53 14.36
CA THR A 323 10.79 -20.88 15.56
C THR A 323 9.94 -19.73 16.10
N THR A 324 8.95 -19.29 15.33
CA THR A 324 8.21 -18.06 15.64
C THR A 324 7.22 -18.33 16.77
N CYS A 325 7.24 -17.51 17.82
CA CYS A 325 6.21 -17.54 18.86
C CYS A 325 5.06 -16.60 18.47
N MET A 326 3.85 -17.15 18.29
CA MET A 326 2.72 -16.38 17.76
C MET A 326 2.19 -15.34 18.74
N VAL A 327 2.28 -15.61 20.05
CA VAL A 327 1.97 -14.63 21.10
C VAL A 327 2.90 -13.41 21.02
N ALA A 328 4.21 -13.64 20.86
CA ALA A 328 5.19 -12.56 20.77
C ALA A 328 5.02 -11.75 19.48
N THR A 329 4.75 -12.41 18.35
CA THR A 329 4.45 -11.75 17.08
C THR A 329 3.21 -10.86 17.20
N LEU A 330 2.09 -11.39 17.69
CA LEU A 330 0.86 -10.61 17.86
C LEU A 330 1.08 -9.45 18.84
N THR A 331 1.81 -9.67 19.93
CA THR A 331 2.16 -8.60 20.89
C THR A 331 2.93 -7.47 20.22
N ARG A 332 3.86 -7.78 19.30
CA ARG A 332 4.63 -6.77 18.57
C ARG A 332 3.75 -6.00 17.57
N LEU A 333 2.83 -6.66 16.90
CA LEU A 333 1.86 -6.02 16.00
C LEU A 333 0.88 -5.13 16.78
N ALA A 334 0.33 -5.62 17.88
CA ALA A 334 -0.54 -4.83 18.75
C ALA A 334 0.18 -3.60 19.32
N HIS A 335 1.46 -3.72 19.67
CA HIS A 335 2.28 -2.57 20.07
C HIS A 335 2.40 -1.53 18.94
N PHE A 336 2.64 -1.97 17.71
CA PHE A 336 2.73 -1.08 16.55
C PHE A 336 1.43 -0.28 16.38
N TYR A 337 0.27 -0.94 16.36
CA TYR A 337 -1.02 -0.24 16.20
C TYR A 337 -1.40 0.64 17.41
N TYR A 338 -0.94 0.28 18.60
CA TYR A 338 -1.08 1.14 19.77
C TYR A 338 -0.26 2.43 19.62
N ASP A 339 1.01 2.31 19.25
CA ASP A 339 1.95 3.43 19.09
C ASP A 339 1.56 4.35 17.93
N GLU A 340 1.08 3.76 16.84
CA GLU A 340 0.71 4.47 15.61
C GLU A 340 -0.76 4.94 15.56
N SER A 341 -1.50 4.78 16.65
CA SER A 341 -2.85 5.34 16.75
C SER A 341 -2.80 6.86 16.89
N CYS A 342 -3.53 7.60 16.04
CA CYS A 342 -3.63 9.07 16.19
C CYS A 342 -4.42 9.53 17.43
N GLY A 343 -5.03 8.60 18.17
CA GLY A 343 -5.76 8.88 19.40
C GLY A 343 -7.11 9.60 19.23
N GLN A 344 -7.62 9.78 18.00
CA GLN A 344 -8.83 10.56 17.77
C GLN A 344 -10.11 9.87 18.27
N CYS A 345 -10.33 8.60 17.89
CA CYS A 345 -11.53 7.85 18.29
C CYS A 345 -11.27 7.00 19.53
N THR A 346 -12.19 7.06 20.50
CA THR A 346 -12.06 6.33 21.78
C THR A 346 -11.93 4.82 21.61
N PRO A 347 -12.70 4.13 20.74
CA PRO A 347 -12.56 2.70 20.55
C PRO A 347 -11.15 2.29 20.12
N CYS A 348 -10.54 3.01 19.18
CA CYS A 348 -9.16 2.76 18.78
C CYS A 348 -8.16 3.18 19.88
N ARG A 349 -8.20 4.43 20.35
CA ARG A 349 -7.24 4.99 21.31
C ARG A 349 -7.10 4.13 22.56
N GLU A 350 -8.23 3.76 23.16
CA GLU A 350 -8.23 2.97 24.39
C GLU A 350 -8.13 1.48 24.10
N GLY A 351 -8.79 1.01 23.04
CA GLY A 351 -8.87 -0.40 22.68
C GLY A 351 -7.54 -0.98 22.22
N THR A 352 -6.78 -0.32 21.34
CA THR A 352 -5.47 -0.83 20.90
C THR A 352 -4.48 -0.90 22.05
N GLY A 353 -4.48 0.10 22.94
CA GLY A 353 -3.71 0.07 24.17
C GLY A 353 -4.14 -1.07 25.10
N TRP A 354 -5.43 -1.38 25.18
CA TRP A 354 -5.93 -2.50 25.96
C TRP A 354 -5.48 -3.84 25.38
N LEU A 355 -5.64 -4.06 24.07
CA LEU A 355 -5.15 -5.25 23.37
C LEU A 355 -3.67 -5.48 23.64
N TYR A 356 -2.83 -4.45 23.44
CA TYR A 356 -1.39 -4.55 23.70
C TYR A 356 -1.09 -4.91 25.15
N ARG A 357 -1.73 -4.27 26.13
CA ARG A 357 -1.48 -4.56 27.56
C ARG A 357 -1.88 -5.98 27.96
N VAL A 358 -2.96 -6.52 27.41
CA VAL A 358 -3.38 -7.91 27.68
C VAL A 358 -2.40 -8.88 27.04
N LEU A 359 -2.04 -8.69 25.77
CA LEU A 359 -1.06 -9.52 25.07
C LEU A 359 0.31 -9.49 25.76
N LYS A 360 0.77 -8.30 26.16
CA LYS A 360 2.01 -8.13 26.91
C LYS A 360 1.94 -8.83 28.27
N ARG A 361 0.80 -8.76 28.98
CA ARG A 361 0.62 -9.50 30.23
C ARG A 361 0.74 -11.02 30.03
N ILE A 362 0.13 -11.57 28.98
CA ILE A 362 0.27 -12.98 28.63
C ILE A 362 1.75 -13.30 28.35
N MET A 363 2.41 -12.49 27.51
CA MET A 363 3.82 -12.67 27.14
C MET A 363 4.79 -12.54 28.33
N ASP A 364 4.45 -11.72 29.33
CA ASP A 364 5.22 -11.57 30.58
C ASP A 364 4.92 -12.70 31.61
N GLY A 365 4.20 -13.75 31.21
CA GLY A 365 3.91 -14.94 32.01
C GLY A 365 2.83 -14.73 33.09
N LYS A 366 1.99 -13.70 32.93
CA LYS A 366 0.97 -13.29 33.91
C LYS A 366 -0.45 -13.35 33.32
N GLY A 367 -0.65 -14.19 32.31
CA GLY A 367 -1.94 -14.38 31.66
C GLY A 367 -3.00 -14.89 32.62
N LYS A 368 -4.27 -14.62 32.29
CA LYS A 368 -5.45 -15.11 33.01
C LYS A 368 -6.30 -15.97 32.09
N ALA A 369 -7.08 -16.89 32.67
CA ALA A 369 -7.97 -17.78 31.91
C ALA A 369 -8.90 -17.01 30.95
N ASP A 370 -9.43 -15.86 31.39
CA ASP A 370 -10.38 -15.06 30.60
C ASP A 370 -9.70 -14.09 29.62
N ASP A 371 -8.36 -14.09 29.51
CA ASP A 371 -7.65 -13.09 28.69
C ASP A 371 -7.93 -13.25 27.19
N ILE A 372 -8.15 -14.48 26.72
CA ILE A 372 -8.49 -14.75 25.32
C ILE A 372 -9.86 -14.18 24.98
N ASP A 373 -10.88 -14.43 25.81
CA ASP A 373 -12.23 -13.92 25.60
C ASP A 373 -12.27 -12.39 25.72
N LEU A 374 -11.44 -11.83 26.61
CA LEU A 374 -11.27 -10.39 26.71
C LEU A 374 -10.67 -9.79 25.43
N LEU A 375 -9.65 -10.43 24.85
CA LEU A 375 -9.03 -9.96 23.60
C LEU A 375 -10.05 -9.96 22.44
N LEU A 376 -10.85 -11.02 22.31
CA LEU A 376 -11.92 -11.10 21.31
C LEU A 376 -12.99 -10.02 21.55
N GLY A 377 -13.48 -9.91 22.79
CA GLY A 377 -14.52 -8.95 23.14
C GLY A 377 -14.08 -7.48 23.04
N VAL A 378 -12.77 -7.18 23.17
CA VAL A 378 -12.23 -5.84 22.87
C VAL A 378 -12.13 -5.64 21.37
N SER A 379 -11.65 -6.63 20.62
CA SER A 379 -11.51 -6.56 19.16
C SER A 379 -12.86 -6.28 18.48
N ASP A 380 -13.92 -6.97 18.90
CA ASP A 380 -15.29 -6.77 18.40
C ASP A 380 -15.83 -5.36 18.66
N LYS A 381 -15.44 -4.74 19.78
CA LYS A 381 -15.85 -3.36 20.11
C LYS A 381 -15.08 -2.31 19.31
N ILE A 382 -13.87 -2.62 18.86
CA ILE A 382 -13.08 -1.74 18.00
C ILE A 382 -13.64 -1.78 16.57
N MET A 383 -13.86 -2.99 16.04
CA MET A 383 -14.21 -3.20 14.64
C MET A 383 -15.49 -2.43 14.26
N GLY A 384 -15.43 -1.70 13.16
CA GLY A 384 -16.56 -0.92 12.62
C GLY A 384 -17.00 0.29 13.44
N ASN A 385 -16.38 0.55 14.61
CA ASN A 385 -16.73 1.66 15.51
C ASN A 385 -15.67 2.77 15.52
N THR A 386 -14.82 2.84 14.48
CA THR A 386 -13.70 3.77 14.39
C THR A 386 -13.81 4.69 13.17
N ILE A 387 -13.10 5.82 13.19
CA ILE A 387 -13.15 6.83 12.12
C ILE A 387 -12.46 6.32 10.84
N CYS A 388 -11.41 5.51 11.00
CA CYS A 388 -10.62 4.96 9.91
C CYS A 388 -10.32 3.48 10.14
N ALA A 389 -9.87 2.80 9.09
CA ALA A 389 -9.59 1.36 9.10
C ALA A 389 -8.42 0.92 10.00
N LEU A 390 -7.67 1.84 10.64
CA LEU A 390 -6.61 1.46 11.59
C LEU A 390 -7.19 0.64 12.75
N GLY A 391 -8.40 0.97 13.23
CA GLY A 391 -9.06 0.18 14.28
C GLY A 391 -9.26 -1.28 13.86
N ASP A 392 -9.81 -1.49 12.67
CA ASP A 392 -10.02 -2.82 12.10
C ASP A 392 -8.68 -3.54 11.88
N ALA A 393 -7.68 -2.83 11.34
CA ALA A 393 -6.32 -3.34 11.13
C ALA A 393 -5.61 -3.77 12.43
N ALA A 394 -5.97 -3.19 13.58
CA ALA A 394 -5.46 -3.59 14.88
C ALA A 394 -6.21 -4.80 15.48
N ALA A 395 -7.48 -4.97 15.14
CA ALA A 395 -8.38 -5.99 15.70
C ALA A 395 -8.36 -7.30 14.90
N MET A 396 -8.35 -7.24 13.57
CA MET A 396 -8.36 -8.44 12.70
C MET A 396 -7.16 -9.39 12.94
N PRO A 397 -5.92 -8.91 13.16
CA PRO A 397 -4.82 -9.79 13.54
C PRO A 397 -5.08 -10.52 14.86
N VAL A 398 -5.70 -9.88 15.85
CA VAL A 398 -5.99 -10.55 17.14
C VAL A 398 -6.92 -11.73 16.94
N GLU A 399 -8.03 -11.54 16.23
CA GLU A 399 -8.99 -12.60 15.93
C GLU A 399 -8.33 -13.77 15.20
N SER A 400 -7.60 -13.49 14.12
CA SER A 400 -7.00 -14.56 13.29
C SER A 400 -5.87 -15.32 13.99
N PHE A 401 -5.05 -14.65 14.80
CA PHE A 401 -4.02 -15.31 15.60
C PHE A 401 -4.63 -16.22 16.67
N LEU A 402 -5.69 -15.76 17.35
CA LEU A 402 -6.40 -16.56 18.35
C LEU A 402 -7.15 -17.72 17.71
N ARG A 403 -7.72 -17.54 16.50
CA ARG A 403 -8.38 -18.62 15.75
C ARG A 403 -7.40 -19.71 15.33
N ASN A 404 -6.26 -19.32 14.76
CA ASN A 404 -5.33 -20.25 14.11
C ASN A 404 -4.25 -20.81 15.04
N PHE A 405 -3.93 -20.10 16.14
CA PHE A 405 -2.83 -20.45 17.04
C PHE A 405 -3.25 -20.42 18.52
N ARG A 406 -4.54 -20.63 18.81
CA ARG A 406 -5.12 -20.63 20.16
C ARG A 406 -4.28 -21.36 21.20
N GLU A 407 -3.83 -22.56 20.84
CA GLU A 407 -3.05 -23.44 21.72
C GLU A 407 -1.77 -22.77 22.26
N GLU A 408 -1.12 -21.92 21.47
CA GLU A 408 0.08 -21.19 21.94
C GLU A 408 -0.26 -20.12 22.98
N PHE A 409 -1.45 -19.51 22.90
CA PHE A 409 -1.91 -18.53 23.88
C PHE A 409 -2.34 -19.22 25.17
N GLU A 410 -3.10 -20.31 25.07
CA GLU A 410 -3.51 -21.13 26.22
C GLU A 410 -2.30 -21.70 26.96
N TYR A 411 -1.31 -22.23 26.23
CA TYR A 411 -0.06 -22.70 26.81
C TYR A 411 0.69 -21.60 27.57
N TYR A 412 0.77 -20.40 27.00
CA TYR A 412 1.41 -19.25 27.66
C TYR A 412 0.69 -18.83 28.95
N ILE A 413 -0.66 -18.87 28.95
CA ILE A 413 -1.48 -18.54 30.12
C ILE A 413 -1.24 -19.56 31.24
N GLU A 414 -1.17 -20.85 30.91
CA GLU A 414 -0.99 -21.92 31.89
C GLU A 414 0.46 -22.01 32.43
N HIS A 415 1.45 -21.88 31.55
CA HIS A 415 2.85 -22.17 31.88
C HIS A 415 3.72 -20.92 32.06
N GLY A 416 3.19 -19.73 31.73
CA GLY A 416 3.89 -18.46 31.84
C GLY A 416 5.03 -18.25 30.83
N LYS A 417 5.12 -19.07 29.78
CA LYS A 417 6.23 -19.09 28.82
C LYS A 417 5.84 -19.64 27.46
N SER A 418 6.72 -19.45 26.47
CA SER A 418 6.48 -19.89 25.09
C SER A 418 6.69 -21.38 24.89
N MET A 419 5.71 -22.06 24.28
CA MET A 419 5.83 -23.43 23.77
C MET A 419 7.02 -23.60 22.81
N VAL A 420 7.38 -22.56 22.06
CA VAL A 420 8.37 -22.63 20.97
C VAL A 420 9.78 -22.24 21.45
N LYS A 421 9.89 -21.30 22.39
CA LYS A 421 11.18 -20.76 22.83
C LYS A 421 11.71 -21.35 24.14
N GLY A 422 10.91 -22.14 24.86
CA GLY A 422 11.32 -22.83 26.09
C GLY A 422 10.95 -22.03 27.33
#